data_AF-A0A850REQ4-F1
#
_entry.id   AF-A0A850REQ4-F1
#
_cell.length_a   1.000
_cell.length_b   1.000
_cell.length_c   1.000
_cell.angle_alpha   90.00
_cell.angle_beta   90.00
_cell.angle_gamma   90.00
#
_symmetry.space_group_name_H-M   'P 1'
#
loop_
_entity.id
_entity.type
_entity.pdbx_description
1 polymer ?
#
loop_
_entity_poly.entity_id
_entity_poly.type
_entity_poly.pdbx_seq_one_letter_code
_entity_poly.pdbx_strand_id
1 'polypeptide(L)' 'MASLSGLTDQQAKEFHEQFKTTYTAFVGLAALAHLFVIAANPWW' A
#
# COMPACT_ATOMS: atom_id res chain seq x y z
N MET A 1 4.76 22.73 19.67
CA MET A 1 5.94 21.91 19.34
C MET A 1 5.77 21.43 17.91
N ALA A 2 6.82 21.46 17.09
CA ALA A 2 6.79 20.86 15.76
C ALA A 2 6.76 19.31 15.88
N SER A 3 6.19 18.62 14.90
CA SER A 3 6.16 17.15 14.86
C SER A 3 7.58 16.57 14.68
N LEU A 4 7.80 15.30 15.08
CA LEU A 4 9.10 14.63 14.93
C LEU A 4 9.56 14.55 13.46
N SER A 5 8.61 14.38 12.53
CA SER A 5 8.87 14.33 11.09
C SER A 5 8.99 15.73 10.46
N GLY A 6 8.69 16.80 11.19
CA GLY A 6 8.60 18.16 10.67
C GLY A 6 7.39 18.42 9.77
N LEU A 7 6.52 17.44 9.56
CA LEU A 7 5.30 17.60 8.78
C LEU A 7 4.20 18.28 9.59
N THR A 8 3.43 19.15 8.94
CA THR A 8 2.12 19.54 9.45
C THR A 8 1.13 18.38 9.34
N ASP A 9 0.07 18.42 10.13
CA ASP A 9 -0.99 17.40 10.07
C ASP A 9 -1.64 17.31 8.68
N GLN A 10 -1.73 18.44 7.96
CA GLN A 10 -2.25 18.48 6.60
C GLN A 10 -1.33 17.72 5.63
N GLN A 11 -0.03 17.99 5.65
CA GLN A 11 0.94 17.33 4.79
C GLN A 11 0.99 15.82 5.04
N ALA A 12 0.92 15.41 6.32
CA ALA A 12 0.87 14.00 6.69
C ALA A 12 -0.36 13.29 6.12
N LYS A 13 -1.54 13.93 6.17
CA LYS A 13 -2.78 13.39 5.59
C LYS A 13 -2.71 13.29 4.07
N GLU A 14 -2.27 14.35 3.40
CA GLU A 14 -2.15 14.37 1.94
C GLU A 14 -1.22 13.26 1.43
N PHE A 15 -0.05 13.10 2.06
CA PHE A 15 0.87 12.02 1.73
C PHE A 15 0.25 10.64 1.99
N HIS A 16 -0.40 10.47 3.15
CA HIS A 16 -0.97 9.19 3.54
C HIS A 16 -2.12 8.75 2.62
N GLU A 17 -2.95 9.69 2.13
CA GLU A 17 -4.02 9.37 1.18
C GLU A 17 -3.47 8.87 -0.16
N GLN A 18 -2.43 9.53 -0.70
CA GLN A 18 -1.79 9.05 -1.92
C GLN A 18 -1.08 7.70 -1.70
N PHE A 19 -0.38 7.56 -0.58
CA PHE A 19 0.29 6.30 -0.21
C PHE A 19 -0.69 5.14 -0.16
N LYS A 20 -1.81 5.28 0.57
CA LYS A 20 -2.83 4.23 0.68
C LYS A 20 -3.43 3.87 -0.68
N THR A 21 -3.70 4.87 -1.52
CA THR A 21 -4.26 4.64 -2.86
C THR A 21 -3.31 3.78 -3.70
N THR A 22 -2.05 4.20 -3.82
CA THR A 22 -1.05 3.46 -4.59
C THR A 22 -0.74 2.08 -3.98
N TYR A 23 -0.62 2.01 -2.65
CA TYR A 23 -0.34 0.77 -1.94
C TYR A 23 -1.47 -0.25 -2.09
N THR A 24 -2.73 0.20 -2.06
CA THR A 24 -3.89 -0.67 -2.29
C THR A 24 -3.87 -1.25 -3.70
N ALA A 25 -3.55 -0.45 -4.71
CA ALA A 25 -3.39 -0.94 -6.08
C ALA A 25 -2.26 -1.98 -6.18
N PHE A 26 -1.11 -1.72 -5.56
CA PHE A 26 0.01 -2.65 -5.52
C PHE A 26 -0.36 -3.99 -4.86
N VAL A 27 -0.94 -3.94 -3.65
CA VAL A 27 -1.34 -5.16 -2.92
C VAL A 27 -2.44 -5.91 -3.66
N GLY A 28 -3.38 -5.21 -4.29
CA GLY A 28 -4.40 -5.82 -5.15
C GLY A 28 -3.79 -6.61 -6.31
N LEU A 29 -2.84 -6.01 -7.03
CA LEU A 29 -2.10 -6.69 -8.10
C LEU A 29 -1.27 -7.86 -7.58
N ALA A 30 -0.60 -7.70 -6.45
CA ALA A 30 0.17 -8.77 -5.83
C ALA A 30 -0.75 -9.94 -5.46
N ALA A 31 -1.89 -9.70 -4.82
CA ALA A 31 -2.85 -10.73 -4.48
C ALA A 31 -3.34 -11.50 -5.72
N LEU A 32 -3.67 -10.79 -6.81
CA LEU A 32 -4.05 -11.41 -8.08
C LEU A 32 -2.94 -12.30 -8.65
N ALA A 33 -1.68 -11.84 -8.63
CA ALA A 33 -0.55 -12.65 -9.06
C ALA A 33 -0.43 -13.94 -8.24
N HIS A 34 -0.51 -13.85 -6.91
CA HIS A 34 -0.45 -15.03 -6.04
C HIS A 34 -1.60 -15.99 -6.33
N LEU A 35 -2.83 -15.51 -6.51
CA LEU A 35 -3.98 -16.34 -6.87
C LEU A 35 -3.76 -17.10 -8.18
N PHE A 36 -3.19 -16.45 -9.20
CA PHE A 36 -2.90 -17.10 -10.47
C PHE A 36 -1.82 -18.18 -10.33
N VAL A 37 -0.72 -17.89 -9.63
CA VAL A 37 0.33 -18.90 -9.47
C VAL A 37 -0.20 -20.06 -8.60
N ILE A 38 -0.99 -19.79 -7.56
CA ILE A 38 -1.61 -20.83 -6.72
C ILE A 38 -2.50 -21.75 -7.56
N ALA A 39 -3.27 -21.20 -8.50
CA ALA A 39 -4.13 -21.99 -9.38
C ALA A 39 -3.33 -22.84 -10.37
N ALA A 40 -2.14 -22.37 -10.78
CA ALA A 40 -1.29 -23.04 -11.76
C ALA A 40 -0.30 -24.06 -11.15
N ASN A 41 0.27 -23.75 -9.99
CA ASN A 41 1.27 -24.56 -9.29
C ASN A 41 1.06 -24.39 -7.78
N PRO A 42 0.12 -25.14 -7.18
CA PRO A 42 -0.23 -24.97 -5.78
C PRO A 42 0.94 -25.34 -4.87
N TRP A 43 1.27 -24.46 -3.92
CA TRP A 43 2.45 -24.61 -3.04
C TRP A 43 2.14 -24.69 -1.54
N TRP A 44 0.89 -24.99 -1.19
CA TRP A 44 0.47 -25.27 0.19
C TRP A 44 0.89 -26.66 0.67
#